data_AF-A0A2I0LLV3-F1
#
_entry.id   AF-A0A2I0LLV3-F1
#
_cell.length_a   1.000
_cell.length_b   1.000
_cell.length_c   1.000
_cell.angle_alpha   90.00
_cell.angle_beta   90.00
_cell.angle_gamma   90.00
#
_symmetry.space_group_name_H-M   'P 1'
#
loop_
_entity.id
_entity.type
_entity.pdbx_description
1 polymer ?
#
loop_
_entity_poly.entity_id
_entity_poly.type
_entity_poly.pdbx_seq_one_letter_code
_entity_poly.pdbx_strand_id
1 'polypeptide(L)'
;MGLWGRDGAPLQIPVTYPATAPEIAIPELDGKTAKMYRGGKICLSDHFKPLWARNVPKFGLAHLMALGLGPWLAVEIPDLVAKGIIQHKEK
;
A
#
# COMPACT_ATOMS: atom_id res chain seq x y z
N MET A 1 18.37 -1.64 16.97
CA MET A 1 16.93 -1.59 17.31
C MET A 1 16.40 -0.23 16.86
N GLY A 2 15.73 -0.16 15.69
CA GLY A 2 15.23 1.11 15.14
C GLY A 2 15.55 1.35 13.66
N LEU A 3 15.09 0.46 12.77
CA LEU A 3 15.14 0.66 11.30
C LEU A 3 13.74 0.82 10.68
N TRP A 4 12.75 1.22 11.48
CA TRP A 4 11.34 1.38 11.08
C TRP A 4 10.82 2.77 11.51
N GLY A 5 11.54 3.84 11.18
CA GLY A 5 11.14 5.17 11.67
C GLY A 5 11.80 6.40 11.05
N ARG A 6 12.55 6.30 9.95
CA ARG A 6 13.09 7.46 9.24
C ARG A 6 13.00 7.30 7.73
N ASP A 7 12.18 8.16 7.12
CA ASP A 7 12.32 8.78 5.80
C ASP A 7 12.53 7.89 4.55
N GLY A 8 12.24 6.59 4.62
CA GLY A 8 12.33 5.70 3.44
C GLY A 8 11.70 4.32 3.58
N ALA A 9 10.92 4.07 4.65
CA ALA A 9 10.31 2.76 4.87
C ALA A 9 9.05 2.58 4.00
N PRO A 10 8.83 1.40 3.38
CA PRO A 10 7.67 1.14 2.52
C PRO A 10 6.34 1.07 3.27
N LEU A 11 6.34 1.10 4.61
CA LEU A 11 5.15 1.01 5.45
C LEU A 11 5.27 1.97 6.64
N GLN A 12 4.31 2.88 6.77
CA GLN A 12 4.23 3.88 7.85
C GLN A 12 3.09 3.52 8.82
N ILE A 13 3.46 3.26 10.06
CA ILE A 13 2.52 2.89 11.13
C ILE A 13 2.19 4.16 11.93
N PRO A 14 0.92 4.59 11.99
CA PRO A 14 0.51 5.75 12.77
C PRO A 14 0.50 5.42 14.27
N VAL A 15 0.68 6.46 15.11
CA VAL A 15 0.56 6.33 16.58
C VAL A 15 -0.81 5.80 17.03
N THR A 16 -1.83 6.02 16.21
CA THR A 16 -3.21 5.56 16.44
C THR A 16 -3.46 4.12 15.98
N TYR A 17 -2.45 3.38 15.52
CA TYR A 17 -2.59 1.97 15.16
C TYR A 17 -2.98 1.13 16.40
N PRO A 18 -3.95 0.19 16.30
CA PRO A 18 -4.62 -0.30 15.09
C PRO A 18 -5.89 0.46 14.68
N ALA A 19 -6.31 1.49 15.42
CA ALA A 19 -7.52 2.26 15.09
C ALA A 19 -7.44 2.92 13.71
N THR A 20 -6.24 3.36 13.31
CA THR A 20 -5.97 3.82 11.95
C THR A 20 -5.13 2.78 11.20
N ALA A 21 -5.53 2.45 9.98
CA ALA A 21 -4.77 1.57 9.11
C ALA A 21 -3.41 2.22 8.75
N PRO A 22 -2.32 1.45 8.75
CA PRO A 22 -1.02 1.92 8.25
C PRO A 22 -1.07 2.27 6.76
N GLU A 23 -0.17 3.15 6.32
CA GLU A 23 -0.03 3.52 4.91
C GLU A 23 1.14 2.78 4.27
N ILE A 24 0.95 2.27 3.05
CA ILE A 24 2.00 1.62 2.26
C ILE A 24 2.47 2.60 1.19
N ALA A 25 3.79 2.79 1.09
CA ALA A 25 4.44 3.62 0.09
C ALA A 25 5.39 2.79 -0.76
N ILE A 26 5.25 2.88 -2.09
CA ILE A 26 6.13 2.28 -3.09
C ILE A 26 6.71 3.40 -3.95
N PRO A 27 7.78 4.08 -3.51
CA PRO A 27 8.30 5.26 -4.21
C PRO A 27 8.74 4.96 -5.65
N GLU A 28 9.11 3.71 -5.96
CA GLU A 28 9.49 3.28 -7.31
C GLU A 28 8.34 3.39 -8.34
N LEU A 29 7.09 3.43 -7.86
CA LEU A 29 5.87 3.51 -8.67
C LEU A 29 5.23 4.91 -8.66
N ASP A 30 5.82 5.88 -7.95
CA ASP A 30 5.29 7.24 -7.84
C ASP A 30 5.19 7.90 -9.23
N GLY A 31 4.01 8.45 -9.53
CA GLY A 31 3.71 9.08 -10.83
C GLY A 31 3.55 8.12 -12.03
N LYS A 32 3.67 6.80 -11.83
CA LYS A 32 3.52 5.80 -12.90
C LYS A 32 2.10 5.25 -13.03
N THR A 33 1.29 5.37 -11.97
CA THR A 33 -0.14 4.99 -11.93
C THR A 33 -1.00 6.13 -11.38
N ALA A 34 -2.25 6.22 -11.85
CA ALA A 34 -3.26 7.15 -11.34
C ALA A 34 -3.79 6.76 -9.94
N LYS A 35 -3.60 5.51 -9.48
CA LYS A 35 -4.00 5.04 -8.14
C LYS A 35 -2.90 5.19 -7.10
N MET A 36 -2.22 6.33 -7.13
CA MET A 36 -1.20 6.69 -6.16
C MET A 36 -1.38 8.12 -5.68
N TYR A 37 -1.18 8.34 -4.38
CA TYR A 37 -1.03 9.66 -3.80
C TYR A 37 0.44 10.09 -3.86
N ARG A 38 0.67 11.41 -3.76
CA ARG A 38 2.01 12.01 -3.73
C ARG A 38 2.95 11.27 -2.78
N GLY A 39 4.17 10.99 -3.26
CA GLY A 39 5.19 10.28 -2.49
C GLY A 39 5.06 8.77 -2.53
N GLY A 40 4.42 8.23 -3.58
CA GLY A 40 4.31 6.80 -3.80
C GLY A 40 3.35 6.07 -2.87
N LYS A 41 2.46 6.78 -2.17
CA LYS A 41 1.48 6.13 -1.26
C LYS A 41 0.36 5.48 -2.07
N ILE A 42 0.05 4.22 -1.80
CA ILE A 42 -1.00 3.53 -2.56
C ILE A 42 -2.38 4.10 -2.22
N CYS A 43 -3.20 4.34 -3.25
CA CYS A 43 -4.61 4.68 -3.04
C CYS A 43 -5.38 3.42 -2.66
N LEU A 44 -5.61 3.19 -1.36
CA LEU A 44 -6.54 2.17 -0.90
C LEU A 44 -7.97 2.51 -1.37
N SER A 45 -8.75 1.49 -1.70
CA SER A 45 -10.14 1.67 -2.14
C SER A 45 -10.97 2.34 -1.05
N ASP A 46 -11.98 3.12 -1.45
CA ASP A 46 -12.88 3.80 -0.51
C ASP A 46 -13.55 2.81 0.45
N HIS A 47 -13.88 1.61 -0.05
CA HIS A 47 -14.44 0.50 0.72
C HIS A 47 -13.51 -0.07 1.80
N PHE A 48 -12.19 0.14 1.71
CA PHE A 48 -11.23 -0.42 2.66
C PHE A 48 -11.29 0.28 4.03
N LYS A 49 -11.45 1.61 4.06
CA LYS A 49 -11.53 2.39 5.31
C LYS A 49 -12.68 1.95 6.23
N PRO A 50 -13.95 1.82 5.76
CA PRO A 50 -15.04 1.34 6.60
C PRO A 50 -14.88 -0.14 6.95
N LEU A 51 -14.31 -0.97 6.06
CA LEU A 51 -14.02 -2.37 6.36
C LEU A 51 -13.00 -2.51 7.50
N TRP A 52 -11.94 -1.72 7.48
CA TRP A 52 -10.94 -1.67 8.54
C TRP A 52 -11.58 -1.24 9.86
N ALA A 53 -12.27 -0.10 9.87
CA ALA A 53 -12.89 0.47 11.07
C ALA A 53 -13.84 -0.51 11.78
N ARG A 54 -14.58 -1.33 11.03
CA ARG A 54 -15.50 -2.34 11.58
C ARG A 54 -14.82 -3.56 12.20
N ASN A 55 -13.56 -3.82 11.84
CA ASN A 55 -12.83 -5.03 12.25
C ASN A 55 -11.65 -4.75 13.18
N VAL A 56 -11.35 -3.48 13.48
CA VAL A 56 -10.41 -3.12 14.56
C VAL A 56 -10.96 -3.63 15.90
N PRO A 57 -10.12 -4.18 16.80
CA PRO A 57 -8.66 -4.33 16.72
C PRO A 57 -8.18 -5.70 16.18
N LYS A 58 -9.05 -6.49 15.56
CA LYS A 58 -8.69 -7.84 15.05
C LYS A 58 -7.82 -7.76 13.80
N PHE A 59 -7.93 -6.68 13.03
CA PHE A 59 -7.12 -6.46 11.85
C PHE A 59 -5.73 -5.95 12.20
N GLY A 60 -4.75 -6.34 11.39
CA GLY A 60 -3.36 -5.97 11.55
C GLY A 60 -2.60 -5.99 10.23
N LEU A 61 -1.27 -5.98 10.28
CA LEU A 61 -0.43 -5.84 9.08
C LEU A 61 -0.70 -6.91 8.02
N ALA A 62 -0.92 -8.17 8.41
CA ALA A 62 -1.24 -9.24 7.48
C ALA A 62 -2.54 -8.97 6.69
N HIS A 63 -3.57 -8.45 7.38
CA HIS A 63 -4.84 -8.09 6.76
C HIS A 63 -4.68 -6.88 5.83
N LEU A 64 -3.84 -5.91 6.19
CA LEU A 64 -3.51 -4.77 5.33
C LEU A 64 -2.84 -5.25 4.02
N MET A 65 -1.90 -6.18 4.09
CA MET A 65 -1.27 -6.74 2.89
C MET A 65 -2.26 -7.52 2.04
N ALA A 66 -3.07 -8.37 2.66
CA ALA A 66 -4.01 -9.24 1.94
C ALA A 66 -5.19 -8.47 1.31
N LEU A 67 -5.75 -7.49 2.01
CA LEU A 67 -6.98 -6.80 1.61
C LEU A 67 -6.74 -5.41 1.00
N GLY A 68 -5.61 -4.77 1.33
CA GLY A 68 -5.22 -3.47 0.79
C GLY A 68 -4.27 -3.61 -0.39
N LEU A 69 -3.07 -4.15 -0.12
CA LEU A 69 -2.01 -4.23 -1.13
C LEU A 69 -2.30 -5.25 -2.23
N GLY A 70 -2.81 -6.45 -1.87
CA GLY A 70 -3.10 -7.53 -2.82
C GLY A 70 -4.03 -7.10 -3.97
N PRO A 71 -5.23 -6.59 -3.68
CA PRO A 71 -6.16 -6.12 -4.72
C PRO A 71 -5.61 -4.94 -5.53
N TRP A 72 -4.81 -4.07 -4.91
CA TRP A 72 -4.17 -2.96 -5.62
C TRP A 72 -3.15 -3.47 -6.64
N LEU A 73 -2.24 -4.37 -6.23
CA LEU A 73 -1.26 -4.99 -7.13
C LEU A 73 -1.92 -5.75 -8.27
N ALA A 74 -3.03 -6.46 -8.00
CA ALA A 74 -3.77 -7.21 -9.01
C ALA A 74 -4.34 -6.33 -10.14
N VAL A 75 -4.62 -5.05 -9.87
CA VAL A 75 -5.15 -4.12 -10.89
C VAL A 75 -4.04 -3.28 -11.52
N GLU A 76 -3.12 -2.77 -10.71
CA GLU A 76 -2.12 -1.80 -11.18
C GLU A 76 -0.91 -2.46 -11.86
N ILE A 77 -0.45 -3.62 -11.39
CA ILE A 77 0.72 -4.28 -12.00
C ILE A 77 0.45 -4.69 -13.47
N PRO A 78 -0.70 -5.31 -13.82
CA PRO A 78 -0.97 -5.64 -15.23
C PRO A 78 -1.05 -4.41 -16.15
N ASP A 79 -1.63 -3.30 -15.67
CA ASP A 79 -1.70 -2.04 -16.43
C ASP A 79 -0.31 -1.44 -16.65
N LEU A 80 0.54 -1.45 -15.62
CA LEU A 80 1.91 -0.93 -15.71
C LEU A 80 2.80 -1.80 -16.61
N VAL A 81 2.59 -3.12 -16.62
CA VAL A 81 3.26 -4.06 -17.54
C VAL A 81 2.76 -3.85 -18.98
N ALA A 82 1.45 -3.70 -19.19
CA ALA A 82 0.88 -3.44 -20.52
C ALA A 82 1.36 -2.12 -21.13
N LYS A 83 1.56 -1.09 -20.30
CA LYS A 83 2.16 0.20 -20.70
C LYS A 83 3.67 0.14 -20.91
N GLY A 84 4.32 -0.98 -20.58
CA GLY A 84 5.78 -1.14 -20.67
C GLY A 84 6.57 -0.31 -19.66
N ILE A 85 5.93 0.20 -18.61
CA ILE A 85 6.56 1.04 -17.58
C ILE A 85 7.37 0.19 -16.59
N ILE A 86 6.90 -1.03 -16.32
CA ILE A 86 7.57 -2.00 -15.46
C ILE A 86 7.91 -3.23 -16.29
N GLN A 87 9.13 -3.73 -16.13
CA GLN A 87 9.56 -5.02 -16.66
C GLN A 87 9.84 -5.96 -15.50
N HIS A 88 9.49 -7.23 -15.68
CA HIS A 88 9.83 -8.26 -14.71
C HIS A 88 11.37 -8.41 -14.67
N LYS A 89 11.93 -8.39 -13.46
CA LYS A 89 13.38 -8.27 -13.26
C LYS A 89 14.15 -9.58 -13.48
N GLU A 90 13.47 -10.73 -13.55
CA GLU A 90 14.10 -12.05 -13.75
C GLU A 90 13.27 -13.00 -14.64
N LYS A 91 13.74 -14.21 -14.93
CA LYS A 91 13.10 -15.15 -15.87
C LYS A 91 12.75 -16.45 -15.15
#